data_AF-W9CGG8-F1
#
_entry.id   AF-W9CGG8-F1
#
_cell.length_a   1.000
_cell.length_b   1.000
_cell.length_c   1.000
_cell.angle_alpha   90.00
_cell.angle_beta   90.00
_cell.angle_gamma   90.00
#
_symmetry.space_group_name_H-M   'P 1'
#
loop_
_entity.id
_entity.type
_entity.pdbx_description
1 polymer ?
#
loop_
_entity_poly.entity_id
_entity_poly.type
_entity_poly.pdbx_seq_one_letter_code
_entity_poly.pdbx_strand_id
1 'polypeptide(L)'
;MNIILDLDQNDYLYNLTSETDVFGELIDCFRICMEDENAYAGNGMGIYDNQDPLPVFREFLDLAEKRERILPTWWNQEKRGLRERMAGSDAWYNINCAVGKSDIVEHYKEGMKPAKLRILGEKIYGRGFTM
;
A
#
# COMPACT_ATOMS: atom_id res chain seq x y z
N MET A 1 -15.63 8.14 7.83
CA MET A 1 -16.62 7.31 8.54
C MET A 1 -16.34 5.86 8.12
N ASN A 2 -15.41 5.18 8.80
CA ASN A 2 -14.86 3.86 8.39
C ASN A 2 -15.43 2.69 9.20
N ILE A 3 -16.64 2.85 9.74
CA ILE A 3 -17.31 1.94 10.67
C ILE A 3 -17.59 0.56 10.04
N ILE A 4 -17.60 0.45 8.70
CA ILE A 4 -17.96 -0.78 7.97
C ILE A 4 -16.79 -1.79 7.88
N LEU A 5 -15.55 -1.38 8.12
CA LEU A 5 -14.37 -2.24 7.93
C LEU A 5 -13.50 -2.41 9.19
N ASP A 6 -13.93 -1.89 10.34
CA ASP A 6 -13.14 -1.86 11.60
C ASP A 6 -11.75 -1.23 11.43
N LEU A 7 -11.63 -0.33 10.44
CA LEU A 7 -10.42 0.42 10.14
C LEU A 7 -10.52 1.86 10.63
N ASP A 8 -11.20 2.09 11.75
CA ASP A 8 -11.26 3.42 12.34
C ASP A 8 -9.94 3.75 13.07
N GLN A 9 -9.31 2.74 13.67
CA GLN A 9 -8.03 2.89 14.37
C GLN A 9 -6.85 2.76 13.40
N ASN A 10 -5.80 3.56 13.61
CA ASN A 10 -4.51 3.36 12.95
C ASN A 10 -3.87 2.14 13.59
N ASP A 11 -4.30 0.92 13.28
CA ASP A 11 -3.71 -0.29 13.84
C ASP A 11 -3.79 -1.51 12.93
N TYR A 12 -4.24 -1.32 11.68
CA TYR A 12 -4.43 -2.42 10.74
C TYR A 12 -3.15 -3.23 10.48
N LEU A 13 -2.11 -2.60 9.94
CA LEU A 13 -0.82 -3.27 9.76
C LEU A 13 -0.13 -3.50 11.10
N TYR A 14 -0.29 -2.59 12.07
CA TYR A 14 0.29 -2.70 13.41
C TYR A 14 -0.09 -4.00 14.14
N ASN A 15 -1.32 -4.47 13.96
CA ASN A 15 -1.81 -5.70 14.57
C ASN A 15 -1.41 -6.97 13.79
N LEU A 16 -0.87 -6.84 12.58
CA LEU A 16 -0.36 -7.99 11.82
C LEU A 16 0.96 -8.46 12.42
N THR A 17 1.04 -9.76 12.69
CA THR A 17 2.20 -10.41 13.31
C THR A 17 3.17 -11.01 12.30
N SER A 18 2.74 -11.20 11.05
CA SER A 18 3.54 -11.73 9.95
C SER A 18 4.22 -10.59 9.20
N GLU A 19 5.56 -10.59 9.19
CA GLU A 19 6.32 -9.59 8.43
C GLU A 19 5.97 -9.62 6.94
N THR A 20 5.85 -10.82 6.37
CA THR A 20 5.51 -11.02 4.96
C THR A 20 4.16 -10.41 4.60
N ASP A 21 3.16 -10.57 5.47
CA ASP A 21 1.82 -10.03 5.22
C ASP A 21 1.83 -8.50 5.34
N VAL A 22 2.48 -7.95 6.36
CA VAL A 22 2.65 -6.48 6.49
C VAL A 22 3.30 -5.90 5.24
N PHE A 23 4.40 -6.52 4.79
CA PHE A 23 5.12 -6.08 3.61
C PHE A 23 4.32 -6.21 2.33
N GLY A 24 3.61 -7.32 2.17
CA GLY A 24 2.79 -7.57 0.99
C GLY A 24 1.64 -6.59 0.89
N GLU A 25 0.93 -6.39 1.98
CA GLU A 25 -0.20 -5.46 2.06
C GLU A 25 0.23 -4.00 1.91
N LEU A 26 1.42 -3.63 2.40
CA LEU A 26 1.96 -2.29 2.22
C LEU A 26 2.25 -1.99 0.74
N ILE A 27 2.76 -2.98 -0.01
CA ILE A 27 2.99 -2.84 -1.45
C ILE A 27 1.68 -2.82 -2.22
N ASP A 28 0.73 -3.70 -1.91
CA ASP A 28 -0.56 -3.71 -2.60
C ASP A 28 -1.38 -2.45 -2.27
N CYS A 29 -1.24 -1.90 -1.06
CA CYS A 29 -1.75 -0.59 -0.70
C CYS A 29 -1.16 0.52 -1.59
N PHE A 30 0.16 0.55 -1.75
CA PHE A 30 0.79 1.50 -2.67
C PHE A 30 0.27 1.33 -4.11
N ARG A 31 0.24 0.10 -4.63
CA ARG A 31 -0.17 -0.17 -6.02
C ARG A 31 -1.62 0.20 -6.29
N ILE A 32 -2.54 -0.08 -5.37
CA ILE A 32 -3.96 0.28 -5.54
C ILE A 32 -4.17 1.80 -5.44
N CYS A 33 -3.43 2.50 -4.57
CA CYS A 33 -3.49 3.96 -4.51
C CYS A 33 -2.99 4.61 -5.80
N MET A 34 -1.92 4.05 -6.39
CA MET A 34 -1.40 4.50 -7.68
C MET A 34 -2.39 4.26 -8.82
N GLU A 35 -3.11 3.14 -8.80
CA GLU A 35 -4.18 2.84 -9.76
C GLU A 35 -5.33 3.85 -9.64
N ASP A 36 -5.81 4.11 -8.42
CA ASP A 36 -6.88 5.10 -8.18
C ASP A 36 -6.44 6.52 -8.58
N GLU A 37 -5.22 6.94 -8.23
CA GLU A 37 -4.69 8.25 -8.63
C GLU A 37 -4.56 8.38 -10.16
N ASN A 38 -4.08 7.34 -10.85
CA ASN A 38 -4.00 7.33 -12.30
C ASN A 38 -5.40 7.38 -12.95
N ALA A 39 -6.35 6.61 -12.43
CA ALA A 39 -7.72 6.58 -12.92
C ALA A 39 -8.46 7.92 -12.75
N TYR A 40 -8.15 8.66 -11.68
CA TYR A 40 -8.86 9.90 -11.33
C TYR A 40 -8.17 11.19 -11.79
N ALA A 41 -6.83 11.25 -11.69
CA ALA A 41 -6.07 12.45 -12.03
C ALA A 41 -5.80 12.59 -13.54
N GLY A 42 -5.91 11.50 -14.31
CA GLY A 42 -5.51 11.47 -15.74
C GLY A 42 -4.01 11.76 -15.97
N ASN A 43 -3.25 11.95 -14.89
CA ASN A 43 -1.82 12.14 -14.88
C ASN A 43 -1.22 10.77 -14.57
N GLY A 44 -0.70 10.11 -15.61
CA GLY A 44 0.03 8.85 -15.49
C GLY A 44 1.25 9.01 -14.59
N MET A 45 1.04 8.93 -13.28
CA MET A 45 2.14 8.93 -12.32
C MET A 45 2.63 7.48 -12.15
N GLY A 46 3.94 7.28 -12.32
CA GLY A 46 4.62 6.01 -12.00
C GLY A 46 4.48 4.90 -13.05
N ILE A 47 4.02 3.73 -12.59
CA ILE A 47 4.03 2.42 -13.32
C ILE A 47 3.41 2.54 -14.72
N TYR A 48 2.42 3.43 -14.88
CA TYR A 48 1.66 3.61 -16.11
C TYR A 48 2.31 4.56 -17.13
N ASP A 49 3.41 5.24 -16.77
CA ASP A 49 4.19 6.15 -17.66
C ASP A 49 5.66 5.70 -17.84
N ASN A 50 5.94 4.41 -17.62
CA ASN A 50 7.29 3.81 -17.69
C ASN A 50 8.34 4.49 -16.78
N GLN A 51 7.92 5.20 -15.73
CA GLN A 51 8.83 5.78 -14.74
C GLN A 51 9.15 4.75 -13.66
N ASP A 52 10.37 4.84 -13.10
CA ASP A 52 10.76 4.02 -11.95
C ASP A 52 9.82 4.35 -10.76
N PRO A 53 9.02 3.39 -10.26
CA PRO A 53 8.11 3.61 -9.14
C PRO A 53 8.85 3.69 -7.79
N LEU A 54 10.14 3.34 -7.73
CA LEU A 54 10.89 3.26 -6.48
C LEU A 54 10.98 4.60 -5.70
N PRO A 55 11.24 5.76 -6.32
CA PRO A 55 11.24 7.04 -5.61
C PRO A 55 9.88 7.36 -4.97
N VAL A 56 8.78 7.13 -5.69
CA VAL A 56 7.42 7.36 -5.18
C VAL A 56 7.10 6.37 -4.06
N PHE A 57 7.53 5.12 -4.21
CA PHE A 57 7.38 4.11 -3.16
C PHE A 57 8.16 4.49 -1.89
N ARG A 58 9.34 5.10 -2.00
CA ARG A 58 10.09 5.62 -0.85
C ARG A 58 9.36 6.76 -0.15
N GLU A 59 8.79 7.69 -0.90
CA GLU A 59 7.97 8.76 -0.32
C GLU A 59 6.75 8.21 0.42
N PHE A 60 6.11 7.18 -0.14
CA PHE A 60 5.02 6.46 0.51
C PHE A 60 5.46 5.82 1.85
N LEU A 61 6.62 5.16 1.87
CA LEU A 61 7.19 4.61 3.09
C LEU A 61 7.54 5.69 4.13
N ASP A 62 8.06 6.84 3.70
CA ASP A 62 8.34 7.98 4.58
C ASP A 62 7.06 8.54 5.21
N LEU A 63 5.95 8.54 4.47
CA LEU A 63 4.65 8.92 5.00
C LEU A 63 4.16 7.89 6.02
N ALA A 64 4.26 6.59 5.72
CA ALA A 64 3.84 5.52 6.61
C ALA A 64 4.62 5.55 7.94
N GLU A 65 5.93 5.78 7.89
CA GLU A 65 6.80 5.89 9.08
C GLU A 65 6.50 7.11 9.95
N LYS A 66 5.97 8.20 9.37
CA LYS A 66 5.55 9.40 10.10
C LYS A 66 4.19 9.25 10.78
N ARG A 67 3.42 8.20 10.48
CA ARG A 67 2.09 7.99 11.06
C ARG A 67 2.18 7.10 12.29
N GLU A 68 1.64 7.60 13.40
CA GLU A 68 1.54 6.80 14.61
C GLU A 68 0.65 5.58 14.40
N ARG A 69 1.17 4.43 14.86
CA ARG A 69 0.49 3.13 14.88
C ARG A 69 0.07 2.57 13.51
N ILE A 70 0.56 3.12 12.40
CA ILE A 70 0.37 2.47 11.09
C ILE A 70 1.28 1.26 10.98
N LEU A 71 2.59 1.45 11.15
CA LEU A 71 3.55 0.36 11.03
C LEU A 71 3.72 -0.39 12.35
N PRO A 72 3.97 -1.72 12.32
CA PRO A 72 4.25 -2.51 13.51
C PRO A 72 5.46 -2.00 14.30
N THR A 73 5.49 -2.28 15.60
CA THR A 73 6.59 -1.87 16.50
C THR A 73 7.95 -2.45 16.13
N TRP A 74 7.98 -3.57 15.41
CA TRP A 74 9.20 -4.20 14.92
C TRP A 74 9.74 -3.55 13.63
N TRP A 75 8.97 -2.65 12.99
CA TRP A 75 9.40 -1.95 11.80
C TRP A 75 10.65 -1.09 12.08
N ASN A 76 11.63 -1.14 11.18
CA ASN A 76 12.86 -0.36 11.27
C ASN A 76 13.50 -0.17 9.88
N GLN A 77 14.60 0.59 9.84
CA GLN A 77 15.31 0.92 8.60
C GLN A 77 15.91 -0.30 7.88
N GLU A 78 16.25 -1.38 8.58
CA GLU A 78 16.71 -2.62 7.96
C GLU A 78 15.58 -3.30 7.19
N LYS A 79 14.40 -3.40 7.83
CA LYS A 79 13.17 -3.95 7.21
C LYS A 79 12.74 -3.13 6.00
N ARG A 80 12.81 -1.80 6.11
CA ARG A 80 12.59 -0.88 4.99
C ARG A 80 13.54 -1.17 3.83
N GLY A 81 14.84 -1.21 4.09
CA GLY A 81 15.85 -1.43 3.04
C GLY A 81 15.74 -2.80 2.36
N LEU A 82 15.39 -3.85 3.13
CA LEU A 82 15.09 -5.16 2.56
C LEU A 82 13.88 -5.07 1.62
N ARG A 83 12.83 -4.35 2.04
CA ARG A 83 11.62 -4.25 1.24
C ARG A 83 11.81 -3.45 -0.03
N GLU A 84 12.53 -2.34 0.02
CA GLU A 84 12.87 -1.57 -1.18
C GLU A 84 13.61 -2.42 -2.23
N ARG A 85 14.52 -3.29 -1.79
CA ARG A 85 15.25 -4.20 -2.70
C ARG A 85 14.36 -5.28 -3.30
N MET A 86 13.45 -5.82 -2.50
CA MET A 86 12.56 -6.90 -2.94
C MET A 86 11.35 -6.41 -3.73
N ALA A 87 10.94 -5.16 -3.53
CA ALA A 87 9.75 -4.56 -4.14
C ALA A 87 9.77 -4.62 -5.68
N GLY A 88 10.93 -4.69 -6.32
CA GLY A 88 11.03 -4.82 -7.78
C GLY A 88 11.24 -6.24 -8.31
N SER A 89 11.48 -7.22 -7.45
CA SER A 89 11.90 -8.59 -7.84
C SER A 89 10.92 -9.69 -7.41
N ASP A 90 9.94 -9.36 -6.56
CA ASP A 90 8.91 -10.31 -6.14
C ASP A 90 7.98 -10.66 -7.31
N ALA A 91 7.47 -11.90 -7.34
CA ALA A 91 6.59 -12.38 -8.40
C ALA A 91 5.19 -11.73 -8.35
N TRP A 92 4.69 -11.45 -7.14
CA TRP A 92 3.38 -10.81 -6.95
C TRP A 92 3.53 -9.39 -6.44
N TYR A 93 4.30 -9.19 -5.38
CA TYR A 93 4.48 -7.90 -4.70
C TYR A 93 5.50 -7.03 -5.42
N ASN A 94 5.27 -6.83 -6.71
CA ASN A 94 6.13 -6.05 -7.58
C ASN A 94 5.57 -4.65 -7.80
N ILE A 95 6.30 -3.62 -7.36
CA ILE A 95 5.91 -2.22 -7.55
C ILE A 95 5.95 -1.80 -9.02
N ASN A 96 6.59 -2.56 -9.91
CA ASN A 96 6.59 -2.32 -11.35
C ASN A 96 5.37 -2.92 -12.07
N CYS A 97 4.52 -3.66 -11.36
CA CYS A 97 3.34 -4.29 -11.95
C CYS A 97 2.07 -3.65 -11.39
N ALA A 98 1.26 -3.08 -12.27
CA ALA A 98 -0.09 -2.63 -11.95
C ALA A 98 -0.95 -3.79 -11.42
N VAL A 99 -1.86 -3.48 -10.49
CA VAL A 99 -2.93 -4.40 -10.04
C VAL A 99 -4.25 -3.66 -9.98
N GLY A 100 -5.30 -4.33 -10.45
CA GLY A 100 -6.66 -3.87 -10.28
C GLY A 100 -7.33 -4.48 -9.05
N LYS A 101 -8.54 -4.00 -8.77
CA LYS A 101 -9.41 -4.52 -7.71
C LYS A 101 -9.58 -6.05 -7.78
N SER A 102 -9.82 -6.60 -8.98
CA SER A 102 -10.08 -8.03 -9.17
C SER A 102 -8.86 -8.88 -8.80
N ASP A 103 -7.66 -8.43 -9.17
CA ASP A 103 -6.40 -9.13 -8.89
C ASP A 103 -6.16 -9.25 -7.39
N ILE A 104 -6.38 -8.15 -6.65
CA ILE A 104 -6.28 -8.13 -5.17
C ILE A 104 -7.31 -9.06 -4.53
N VAL A 105 -8.56 -9.06 -5.01
CA VAL A 105 -9.60 -9.97 -4.48
C VAL A 105 -9.23 -11.43 -4.71
N GLU A 106 -8.68 -11.76 -5.88
CA GLU A 106 -8.26 -13.12 -6.22
C GLU A 106 -7.07 -13.58 -5.35
N HIS A 107 -6.05 -12.73 -5.19
CA HIS A 107 -4.84 -13.05 -4.43
C HIS A 107 -5.12 -13.28 -2.94
N TYR A 108 -5.85 -12.35 -2.30
CA TYR A 108 -6.16 -12.45 -0.87
C TYR A 108 -7.41 -13.30 -0.58
N LYS A 109 -8.17 -13.67 -1.61
CA LYS A 109 -9.47 -14.37 -1.48
C LYS A 109 -10.44 -13.63 -0.56
N GLU A 110 -10.34 -12.30 -0.50
CA GLU A 110 -11.10 -11.44 0.39
C GLU A 110 -11.69 -10.26 -0.40
N GLY A 111 -13.02 -10.27 -0.60
CA GLY A 111 -13.72 -9.26 -1.42
C GLY A 111 -13.59 -7.82 -0.92
N MET A 112 -13.37 -7.64 0.39
CA MET A 112 -13.20 -6.32 1.01
C MET A 112 -11.75 -5.85 1.06
N LYS A 113 -10.77 -6.69 0.69
CA LYS A 113 -9.35 -6.35 0.75
C LYS A 113 -9.00 -5.07 -0.01
N PRO A 114 -9.48 -4.83 -1.24
CA PRO A 114 -9.19 -3.59 -1.95
C PRO A 114 -9.65 -2.34 -1.19
N ALA A 115 -10.84 -2.39 -0.58
CA ALA A 115 -11.35 -1.27 0.21
C ALA A 115 -10.53 -1.04 1.48
N LYS A 116 -10.08 -2.12 2.15
CA LYS A 116 -9.19 -2.02 3.31
C LYS A 116 -7.86 -1.35 2.96
N LEU A 117 -7.25 -1.76 1.85
CA LEU A 117 -5.99 -1.20 1.36
C LEU A 117 -6.13 0.28 0.96
N ARG A 118 -7.27 0.69 0.39
CA ARG A 118 -7.55 2.11 0.11
C ARG A 118 -7.63 2.95 1.38
N ILE A 119 -8.39 2.50 2.38
CA ILE A 119 -8.48 3.20 3.67
C ILE A 119 -7.12 3.29 4.37
N LEU A 120 -6.31 2.24 4.29
CA LEU A 120 -4.93 2.28 4.78
C LEU A 120 -4.12 3.34 4.04
N GLY A 121 -4.25 3.41 2.72
CA GLY A 121 -3.63 4.44 1.89
C GLY A 121 -4.03 5.84 2.34
N GLU A 122 -5.32 6.10 2.52
CA GLU A 122 -5.82 7.40 2.98
C GLU A 122 -5.17 7.85 4.29
N LYS A 123 -4.99 6.91 5.23
CA LYS A 123 -4.31 7.16 6.51
C LYS A 123 -2.83 7.49 6.32
N ILE A 124 -2.15 6.76 5.44
CA ILE A 124 -0.73 7.00 5.13
C ILE A 124 -0.56 8.38 4.49
N TYR A 125 -1.27 8.66 3.40
CA TYR A 125 -1.18 9.94 2.71
C TYR A 125 -1.78 11.10 3.52
N GLY A 126 -2.65 10.82 4.50
CA GLY A 126 -3.32 11.84 5.31
C GLY A 126 -4.36 12.64 4.54
N ARG A 127 -4.83 12.12 3.40
CA ARG A 127 -5.87 12.69 2.54
C ARG A 127 -6.77 11.56 2.03
N GLY A 128 -8.04 11.87 1.80
CA GLY A 128 -8.94 10.94 1.13
C GLY A 128 -8.54 10.79 -0.35
N PHE A 129 -8.66 9.58 -0.86
CA PHE A 129 -8.69 9.36 -2.30
C PHE A 129 -10.16 9.52 -2.68
N THR A 130 -10.52 10.64 -3.31
CA THR A 130 -11.90 10.87 -3.75
C THR A 130 -12.29 9.77 -4.72
N MET A 131 -13.11 8.82 -4.23
CA MET A 131 -13.91 7.89 -5.01
C MET A 131 -14.97 8.63 -5.83
#